data_AF-A0A946HYY4-F1
#
_entry.id   AF-A0A946HYY4-F1
#
_cell.length_a   1.000
_cell.length_b   1.000
_cell.length_c   1.000
_cell.angle_alpha   90.00
_cell.angle_beta   90.00
_cell.angle_gamma   90.00
#
_symmetry.space_group_name_H-M   'P 1'
#
loop_
_entity.id
_entity.type
_entity.pdbx_description
1 polymer ?
#
loop_
_entity_poly.entity_id
_entity_poly.type
_entity_poly.pdbx_seq_one_letter_code
_entity_poly.pdbx_strand_id
1 'polypeptide(L)'
;MKNAKIQTYGRVFVIALALVGGIHVTSALISVTNTSEIKASWETFELGRSEKARALSALRKEFGYGGMIHHFKNYILRQDPVRIGIVNANLGGISAAISRYAALDLNAQESVALNDVRETIKAYSKNLRIAEKIFRQGKTSLEVDQMVKINDAPALAGLEILEQNTGSTSGADGILTSKPQILAMLRKSLGYGGMIHQFKNYILRQDHPRLAITNNHIAAANNALVMYTQLSLSPAEKQSIAKISAIVDNYAKALVTTTQLIQKGHSPKEIDRAVTIDDGPALRGFDILTHEISHQSEVEARNLENSLAVISAVSVSSAWITAATTIILIAAMIWMFRSQIVGPIDGMTNTMTKLARGKLDLPIHGVAQSNEIGEMARALEVFKANAHALQNAHDEQEKQVFERTKELRYSERRFRDFAGTASDWFWEMGPDLQFTYGSDRFYEITGWQRGEIYGNGREFLIDPKLEDLKARKWLDHFAQLERRETFNNFEYAVRTKEGGPKYLSLNGMPVFAADGTFLGYRGTGSNITEKQQAQNAQRESEEKYRSIFDAAQVGILRTRLSDGAVIDANERQALMLGYKNREDFLTNYDPLIHWSSPEARDEWIRNGQALA
;
A
#
# COMPACT_ATOMS: atom_id res chain seq x y z
N MET A 1 5.19 14.33 21.85
CA MET A 1 4.88 13.73 20.53
C MET A 1 5.82 14.26 19.43
N LYS A 2 7.15 14.12 19.55
CA LYS A 2 8.10 14.72 18.59
C LYS A 2 8.89 13.71 17.71
N ASN A 3 8.80 12.41 17.97
CA ASN A 3 9.67 11.40 17.30
C ASN A 3 8.93 10.21 16.65
N ALA A 4 7.60 10.26 16.45
CA ALA A 4 6.89 9.14 15.84
C ALA A 4 6.91 9.25 14.30
N LYS A 5 7.28 8.16 13.62
CA LYS A 5 7.33 8.10 12.14
C LYS A 5 5.90 8.23 11.57
N ILE A 6 5.75 8.81 10.37
CA ILE A 6 4.45 8.95 9.67
C ILE A 6 3.69 7.61 9.60
N GLN A 7 4.42 6.50 9.39
CA GLN A 7 3.83 5.14 9.42
C GLN A 7 3.23 4.75 10.78
N THR A 8 3.77 5.25 11.89
CA THR A 8 3.25 5.00 13.23
C THR A 8 1.92 5.74 13.46
N TYR A 9 1.83 7.01 13.03
CA TYR A 9 0.57 7.77 13.07
C TYR A 9 -0.50 7.15 12.17
N GLY A 10 -0.14 6.70 10.98
CA GLY A 10 -1.04 5.96 10.08
C GLY A 10 -1.59 4.68 10.74
N ARG A 11 -0.74 3.89 11.40
CA ARG A 11 -1.18 2.67 12.11
C ARG A 11 -2.09 2.98 13.31
N VAL A 12 -1.75 3.98 14.13
CA VAL A 12 -2.59 4.39 15.27
C VAL A 12 -3.95 4.86 14.80
N PHE A 13 -4.00 5.63 13.71
CA PHE A 13 -5.26 6.12 13.14
C PHE A 13 -6.11 4.97 12.55
N VAL A 14 -5.49 4.01 11.85
CA VAL A 14 -6.19 2.79 11.37
C VAL A 14 -6.79 1.99 12.54
N ILE A 15 -6.01 1.81 13.61
CA ILE A 15 -6.47 1.07 14.80
C ILE A 15 -7.62 1.82 15.47
N ALA A 16 -7.54 3.14 15.62
CA ALA A 16 -8.62 3.95 16.16
C ALA A 16 -9.90 3.84 15.32
N LEU A 17 -9.78 3.89 14.00
CA LEU A 17 -10.93 3.75 13.09
C LEU A 17 -11.55 2.35 13.18
N ALA A 18 -10.72 1.30 13.26
CA ALA A 18 -11.19 -0.06 13.42
C ALA A 18 -11.90 -0.28 14.77
N LEU A 19 -11.41 0.34 15.85
CA LEU A 19 -12.06 0.31 17.17
C LEU A 19 -13.42 1.00 17.15
N VAL A 20 -13.49 2.22 16.60
CA VAL A 20 -14.74 2.98 16.47
C VAL A 20 -15.74 2.21 15.60
N GLY A 21 -15.31 1.70 14.44
CA GLY A 21 -16.13 0.85 13.58
C GLY A 21 -16.63 -0.41 14.30
N GLY A 22 -15.76 -1.07 15.07
CA GLY A 22 -16.12 -2.24 15.87
C GLY A 22 -17.17 -1.93 16.94
N ILE A 23 -17.04 -0.80 17.64
CA ILE A 23 -18.04 -0.34 18.64
C ILE A 23 -19.40 -0.11 17.96
N HIS A 24 -19.41 0.57 16.83
CA HIS A 24 -20.65 0.85 16.10
C HIS A 24 -21.33 -0.42 15.57
N VAL A 25 -20.58 -1.35 14.99
CA VAL A 25 -21.12 -2.65 14.53
C VAL A 25 -21.66 -3.45 15.71
N THR A 26 -20.94 -3.47 16.84
CA THR A 26 -21.39 -4.19 18.05
C THR A 26 -22.68 -3.57 18.61
N SER A 27 -22.75 -2.24 18.71
CA SER A 27 -23.96 -1.53 19.14
C SER A 27 -25.16 -1.82 18.22
N ALA A 28 -24.94 -1.86 16.91
CA ALA A 28 -25.98 -2.20 15.95
C ALA A 28 -26.45 -3.66 16.09
N LEU A 29 -25.54 -4.61 16.31
CA LEU A 29 -25.90 -6.01 16.56
C LEU A 29 -26.72 -6.15 17.84
N ILE A 30 -26.31 -5.50 18.93
CA ILE A 30 -27.07 -5.48 20.20
C ILE A 30 -28.48 -4.92 19.98
N SER A 31 -28.62 -3.83 19.21
CA SER A 31 -29.93 -3.24 18.90
C SER A 31 -30.83 -4.22 18.13
N VAL A 32 -30.29 -4.91 17.12
CA VAL A 32 -31.03 -5.92 16.36
C VAL A 32 -31.45 -7.09 17.26
N THR A 33 -30.54 -7.61 18.09
CA THR A 33 -30.85 -8.70 19.02
C THR A 33 -31.93 -8.29 20.01
N ASN A 34 -31.76 -7.16 20.71
CA ASN A 34 -32.72 -6.67 21.69
C ASN A 34 -34.11 -6.44 21.08
N THR A 35 -34.19 -5.83 19.89
CA THR A 35 -35.49 -5.60 19.23
C THR A 35 -36.15 -6.90 18.77
N SER A 36 -35.37 -7.90 18.36
CA SER A 36 -35.90 -9.23 18.03
C SER A 36 -36.45 -9.97 19.26
N GLU A 37 -35.74 -9.89 20.40
CA GLU A 37 -36.16 -10.50 21.67
C GLU A 37 -37.41 -9.82 22.22
N ILE A 38 -37.48 -8.49 22.19
CA ILE A 38 -38.67 -7.72 22.59
C ILE A 38 -39.87 -8.14 21.75
N LYS A 39 -39.70 -8.27 20.42
CA LYS A 39 -40.78 -8.69 19.53
C LYS A 39 -41.27 -10.12 19.85
N ALA A 40 -40.36 -11.08 20.02
CA ALA A 40 -40.72 -12.45 20.36
C ALA A 40 -41.41 -12.58 21.73
N SER A 41 -40.93 -11.82 22.73
CA SER A 41 -41.56 -11.73 24.05
C SER A 41 -42.95 -11.12 23.96
N TRP A 42 -43.13 -10.08 23.13
CA TRP A 42 -44.43 -9.44 22.91
C TRP A 42 -45.44 -10.40 22.25
N GLU A 43 -45.03 -11.11 21.20
CA GLU A 43 -45.88 -12.10 20.52
C GLU A 43 -46.35 -13.21 21.47
N THR A 44 -45.45 -13.73 22.31
CA THR A 44 -45.77 -14.74 23.31
C THR A 44 -46.72 -14.20 24.39
N PHE A 45 -46.48 -12.98 24.85
CA PHE A 45 -47.32 -12.29 25.83
C PHE A 45 -48.74 -12.07 25.30
N GLU A 46 -48.89 -11.55 24.08
CA GLU A 46 -50.19 -11.28 23.47
C GLU A 46 -50.99 -12.56 23.18
N LEU A 47 -50.33 -13.63 22.71
CA LEU A 47 -50.97 -14.94 22.53
C LEU A 47 -51.51 -15.48 23.86
N GLY A 48 -50.69 -15.48 24.91
CA GLY A 48 -51.11 -15.93 26.24
C GLY A 48 -52.27 -15.10 26.78
N ARG A 49 -52.21 -13.77 26.63
CA ARG A 49 -53.25 -12.84 27.06
C ARG A 49 -54.58 -13.08 26.32
N SER A 50 -54.54 -13.25 25.00
CA SER A 50 -55.74 -13.54 24.18
C SER A 50 -56.41 -14.86 24.58
N GLU A 51 -55.62 -15.91 24.80
CA GLU A 51 -56.15 -17.21 25.27
C GLU A 51 -56.74 -17.11 26.68
N LYS A 52 -56.08 -16.41 27.61
CA LYS A 52 -56.62 -16.16 28.97
C LYS A 52 -57.93 -15.40 28.90
N ALA A 53 -58.03 -14.36 28.08
CA ALA A 53 -59.25 -13.56 27.90
C ALA A 53 -60.40 -14.41 27.33
N ARG A 54 -60.14 -15.27 26.34
CA ARG A 54 -61.14 -16.20 25.79
C ARG A 54 -61.61 -17.23 26.81
N ALA A 55 -60.70 -17.84 27.56
CA ALA A 55 -61.04 -18.78 28.62
C ALA A 55 -61.85 -18.10 29.75
N LEU A 56 -61.47 -16.88 30.14
CA LEU A 56 -62.21 -16.09 31.13
C LEU A 56 -63.61 -15.69 30.64
N SER A 57 -63.74 -15.29 29.38
CA SER A 57 -65.04 -14.98 28.77
C SER A 57 -65.97 -16.20 28.81
N ALA A 58 -65.45 -17.38 28.46
CA ALA A 58 -66.19 -18.64 28.60
C ALA A 58 -66.56 -18.94 30.06
N LEU A 59 -65.63 -18.78 31.00
CA LEU A 59 -65.90 -18.93 32.44
C LEU A 59 -67.04 -18.02 32.90
N ARG A 60 -66.99 -16.73 32.52
CA ARG A 60 -68.00 -15.74 32.87
C ARG A 60 -69.36 -16.07 32.28
N LYS A 61 -69.41 -16.49 31.02
CA LYS A 61 -70.67 -16.86 30.36
C LYS A 61 -71.34 -18.04 31.06
N GLU A 62 -70.58 -19.09 31.35
CA GLU A 62 -71.13 -20.32 31.92
C GLU A 62 -71.43 -20.19 33.42
N PHE A 63 -70.64 -19.40 34.16
CA PHE A 63 -70.79 -19.20 35.61
C PHE A 63 -71.75 -18.06 35.98
N GLY A 64 -71.76 -17.00 35.17
CA GLY A 64 -72.29 -15.68 35.49
C GLY A 64 -73.79 -15.50 35.31
N TYR A 65 -74.18 -14.27 35.00
CA TYR A 65 -75.57 -13.86 34.89
C TYR A 65 -76.25 -14.58 33.71
N GLY A 66 -77.32 -15.33 33.98
CA GLY A 66 -77.95 -16.22 32.99
C GLY A 66 -77.25 -17.59 32.82
N GLY A 67 -76.14 -17.85 33.53
CA GLY A 67 -75.42 -19.12 33.51
C GLY A 67 -75.87 -20.11 34.59
N MET A 68 -74.95 -21.00 34.99
CA MET A 68 -75.18 -22.11 35.92
C MET A 68 -75.94 -21.69 37.18
N ILE A 69 -75.49 -20.63 37.85
CA ILE A 69 -76.08 -20.20 39.12
C ILE A 69 -77.54 -19.76 38.93
N HIS A 70 -77.83 -19.07 37.83
CA HIS A 70 -79.18 -18.61 37.51
C HIS A 70 -80.12 -19.80 37.28
N HIS A 71 -79.68 -20.78 36.49
CA HIS A 71 -80.47 -21.98 36.23
C HIS A 71 -80.66 -22.84 37.49
N PHE A 72 -79.63 -22.93 38.34
CA PHE A 72 -79.71 -23.61 39.63
C PHE A 72 -80.75 -22.96 40.55
N LYS A 73 -80.68 -21.63 40.76
CA LYS A 73 -81.65 -20.88 41.58
C LYS A 73 -83.08 -21.03 41.06
N ASN A 74 -83.27 -20.93 39.75
CA ASN A 74 -84.60 -21.10 39.15
C ASN A 74 -85.10 -22.54 39.26
N TYR A 75 -84.21 -23.53 39.24
CA TYR A 75 -84.57 -24.92 39.55
C TYR A 75 -85.08 -25.04 40.99
N ILE A 76 -84.36 -24.48 41.98
CA ILE A 76 -84.81 -24.51 43.38
C ILE A 76 -86.16 -23.80 43.54
N LEU A 77 -86.34 -22.65 42.89
CA LEU A 77 -87.58 -21.86 42.95
C LEU A 77 -88.77 -22.57 42.30
N ARG A 78 -88.60 -23.04 41.06
CA ARG A 78 -89.71 -23.44 40.16
C ARG A 78 -89.84 -24.96 40.01
N GLN A 79 -88.88 -25.73 40.51
CA GLN A 79 -88.82 -27.20 40.42
C GLN A 79 -88.88 -27.73 38.98
N ASP A 80 -88.41 -26.92 38.03
CA ASP A 80 -88.45 -27.21 36.59
C ASP A 80 -87.28 -28.14 36.19
N PRO A 81 -87.54 -29.41 35.84
CA PRO A 81 -86.49 -30.40 35.58
C PRO A 81 -85.59 -30.04 34.38
N VAL A 82 -86.08 -29.25 33.42
CA VAL A 82 -85.30 -28.82 32.24
C VAL A 82 -84.03 -28.09 32.67
N ARG A 83 -84.08 -27.37 33.79
CA ARG A 83 -82.96 -26.58 34.30
C ARG A 83 -81.81 -27.45 34.81
N ILE A 84 -82.05 -28.68 35.24
CA ILE A 84 -81.00 -29.60 35.69
C ILE A 84 -80.03 -29.88 34.53
N GLY A 85 -80.57 -30.16 33.34
CA GLY A 85 -79.77 -30.40 32.14
C GLY A 85 -78.91 -29.18 31.77
N ILE A 86 -79.49 -27.99 31.86
CA ILE A 86 -78.77 -26.73 31.61
C ILE A 86 -77.65 -26.52 32.62
N VAL A 87 -77.91 -26.70 33.92
CA VAL A 87 -76.89 -26.57 34.98
C VAL A 87 -75.74 -27.54 34.75
N ASN A 88 -76.03 -28.80 34.41
CA ASN A 88 -74.98 -29.80 34.12
C ASN A 88 -74.15 -29.43 32.88
N ALA A 89 -74.78 -28.91 31.83
CA ALA A 89 -74.07 -28.42 30.65
C ALA A 89 -73.15 -27.24 31.01
N ASN A 90 -73.64 -26.28 31.81
CA ASN A 90 -72.82 -25.16 32.27
C ASN A 90 -71.64 -25.62 33.14
N LEU A 91 -71.85 -26.58 34.06
CA LEU A 91 -70.78 -27.16 34.87
C LEU A 91 -69.67 -27.76 34.00
N GLY A 92 -70.03 -28.51 32.96
CA GLY A 92 -69.07 -29.04 31.98
C GLY A 92 -68.33 -27.93 31.23
N GLY A 93 -69.04 -26.89 30.79
CA GLY A 93 -68.47 -25.71 30.15
C GLY A 93 -67.47 -24.97 31.04
N ILE A 94 -67.80 -24.76 32.31
CA ILE A 94 -66.92 -24.15 33.31
C ILE A 94 -65.66 -25.01 33.50
N SER A 95 -65.79 -26.32 33.69
CA SER A 95 -64.63 -27.21 33.83
C SER A 95 -63.71 -27.18 32.61
N ALA A 96 -64.26 -27.14 31.40
CA ALA A 96 -63.48 -27.01 30.18
C ALA A 96 -62.75 -25.65 30.12
N ALA A 97 -63.41 -24.56 30.48
CA ALA A 97 -62.83 -23.24 30.49
C ALA A 97 -61.74 -23.07 31.57
N ILE A 98 -61.94 -23.63 32.77
CA ILE A 98 -60.88 -23.72 33.81
C ILE A 98 -59.68 -24.47 33.27
N SER A 99 -59.90 -25.61 32.60
CA SER A 99 -58.80 -26.45 32.09
C SER A 99 -57.99 -25.72 31.01
N ARG A 100 -58.67 -24.97 30.12
CA ARG A 100 -58.00 -24.11 29.13
C ARG A 100 -57.20 -23.01 29.79
N TYR A 101 -57.77 -22.30 30.77
CA TYR A 101 -57.07 -21.24 31.48
C TYR A 101 -55.86 -21.80 32.23
N ALA A 102 -56.01 -22.94 32.90
CA ALA A 102 -54.96 -23.58 33.70
C ALA A 102 -53.81 -24.18 32.86
N ALA A 103 -54.00 -24.35 31.55
CA ALA A 103 -52.94 -24.78 30.64
C ALA A 103 -52.02 -23.63 30.20
N LEU A 104 -52.36 -22.39 30.57
CA LEU A 104 -51.56 -21.19 30.29
C LEU A 104 -50.64 -20.86 31.47
N ASP A 105 -49.71 -19.93 31.28
CA ASP A 105 -48.79 -19.53 32.34
C ASP A 105 -49.54 -18.77 33.45
N LEU A 106 -49.61 -19.35 34.66
CA LEU A 106 -50.38 -18.83 35.78
C LEU A 106 -49.47 -18.15 36.80
N ASN A 107 -49.87 -16.96 37.25
CA ASN A 107 -49.31 -16.38 38.46
C ASN A 107 -49.95 -16.99 39.73
N ALA A 108 -49.35 -16.73 40.89
CA ALA A 108 -49.81 -17.29 42.16
C ALA A 108 -51.27 -16.92 42.50
N GLN A 109 -51.71 -15.70 42.16
CA GLN A 109 -53.08 -15.24 42.40
C GLN A 109 -54.09 -15.92 41.46
N GLU A 110 -53.73 -16.11 40.18
CA GLU A 110 -54.57 -16.79 39.18
C GLU A 110 -54.80 -18.26 39.56
N SER A 111 -53.77 -18.93 40.09
CA SER A 111 -53.87 -20.32 40.56
C SER A 111 -54.88 -20.46 41.71
N VAL A 112 -54.79 -19.58 42.72
CA VAL A 112 -55.74 -19.52 43.84
C VAL A 112 -57.16 -19.23 43.33
N ALA A 113 -57.30 -18.21 42.48
CA ALA A 113 -58.58 -17.81 41.91
C ALA A 113 -59.26 -18.94 41.13
N LEU A 114 -58.52 -19.67 40.27
CA LEU A 114 -59.06 -20.82 39.55
C LEU A 114 -59.48 -21.95 40.51
N ASN A 115 -58.73 -22.14 41.60
CA ASN A 115 -59.08 -23.14 42.59
C ASN A 115 -60.37 -22.79 43.34
N ASP A 116 -60.58 -21.52 43.69
CA ASP A 116 -61.81 -21.04 44.32
C ASP A 116 -63.04 -21.25 43.42
N VAL A 117 -62.89 -21.01 42.11
CA VAL A 117 -63.93 -21.32 41.11
C VAL A 117 -64.19 -22.83 41.06
N ARG A 118 -63.13 -23.64 41.05
CA ARG A 118 -63.21 -25.12 41.00
C ARG A 118 -63.93 -25.71 42.22
N GLU A 119 -63.62 -25.25 43.43
CA GLU A 119 -64.29 -25.73 44.65
C GLU A 119 -65.76 -25.33 44.69
N THR A 120 -66.08 -24.13 44.19
CA THR A 120 -67.47 -23.68 44.13
C THR A 120 -68.30 -24.50 43.15
N ILE A 121 -67.81 -24.80 41.94
CA ILE A 121 -68.55 -25.67 41.01
C ILE A 121 -68.72 -27.11 41.53
N LYS A 122 -67.76 -27.64 42.29
CA LYS A 122 -67.91 -28.93 42.96
C LYS A 122 -69.05 -28.90 43.97
N ALA A 123 -69.16 -27.82 44.74
CA ALA A 123 -70.27 -27.63 45.66
C ALA A 123 -71.62 -27.57 44.93
N TYR A 124 -71.72 -26.83 43.81
CA TYR A 124 -72.93 -26.79 42.98
C TYR A 124 -73.31 -28.15 42.40
N SER A 125 -72.35 -28.89 41.85
CA SER A 125 -72.60 -30.24 41.32
C SER A 125 -73.14 -31.19 42.39
N LYS A 126 -72.54 -31.18 43.59
CA LYS A 126 -73.00 -31.97 44.74
C LYS A 126 -74.40 -31.57 45.17
N ASN A 127 -74.64 -30.27 45.32
CA ASN A 127 -75.89 -29.73 45.84
C ASN A 127 -77.05 -29.86 44.84
N LEU A 128 -76.79 -29.88 43.54
CA LEU A 128 -77.82 -30.19 42.53
C LEU A 128 -78.38 -31.60 42.73
N ARG A 129 -77.50 -32.59 42.93
CA ARG A 129 -77.92 -33.98 43.23
C ARG A 129 -78.68 -34.09 44.55
N ILE A 130 -78.28 -33.31 45.55
CA ILE A 130 -78.97 -33.24 46.85
C ILE A 130 -80.37 -32.62 46.66
N ALA A 131 -80.48 -31.50 45.95
CA ALA A 131 -81.75 -30.84 45.66
C ALA A 131 -82.73 -31.78 44.93
N GLU A 132 -82.26 -32.49 43.90
CA GLU A 132 -83.07 -33.50 43.20
C GLU A 132 -83.62 -34.57 44.13
N LYS A 133 -82.77 -35.11 45.02
CA LYS A 133 -83.17 -36.14 45.98
C LYS A 133 -84.21 -35.62 46.96
N ILE A 134 -84.02 -34.41 47.47
CA ILE A 134 -84.88 -33.80 48.49
C ILE A 134 -86.22 -33.37 47.89
N PHE A 135 -86.25 -32.85 46.65
CA PHE A 135 -87.52 -32.55 45.97
C PHE A 135 -88.37 -33.81 45.75
N ARG A 136 -87.75 -34.96 45.44
CA ARG A 136 -88.47 -36.25 45.38
C ARG A 136 -89.09 -36.68 46.71
N GLN A 137 -88.65 -36.11 47.83
CA GLN A 137 -89.21 -36.36 49.16
C GLN A 137 -90.35 -35.40 49.53
N GLY A 138 -90.81 -34.57 48.58
CA GLY A 138 -91.96 -33.67 48.78
C GLY A 138 -91.64 -32.36 49.53
N LYS A 139 -90.36 -32.04 49.71
CA LYS A 139 -89.93 -30.80 50.37
C LYS A 139 -90.24 -29.56 49.56
N THR A 140 -90.54 -28.46 50.25
CA THR A 140 -90.82 -27.16 49.65
C THR A 140 -89.54 -26.49 49.12
N SER A 141 -89.69 -25.54 48.19
CA SER A 141 -88.56 -24.76 47.66
C SER A 141 -87.78 -24.00 48.75
N LEU A 142 -88.45 -23.57 49.82
CA LEU A 142 -87.81 -22.90 50.96
C LEU A 142 -86.95 -23.86 51.78
N GLU A 143 -87.46 -25.06 52.09
CA GLU A 143 -86.70 -26.09 52.80
C GLU A 143 -85.49 -26.55 51.98
N VAL A 144 -85.64 -26.71 50.67
CA VAL A 144 -84.53 -27.07 49.79
C VAL A 144 -83.48 -25.96 49.74
N ASP A 145 -83.85 -24.69 49.54
CA ASP A 145 -82.89 -23.55 49.54
C ASP A 145 -82.05 -23.49 50.82
N GLN A 146 -82.63 -23.80 51.97
CA GLN A 146 -81.91 -23.85 53.24
C GLN A 146 -80.90 -24.99 53.30
N MET A 147 -81.21 -26.15 52.71
CA MET A 147 -80.36 -27.34 52.73
C MET A 147 -79.25 -27.32 51.67
N VAL A 148 -79.45 -26.65 50.53
CA VAL A 148 -78.49 -26.65 49.41
C VAL A 148 -77.78 -25.32 49.20
N LYS A 149 -77.72 -24.49 50.25
CA LYS A 149 -77.02 -23.21 50.21
C LYS A 149 -75.53 -23.40 49.96
N ILE A 150 -74.97 -22.60 49.05
CA ILE A 150 -73.54 -22.60 48.70
C ILE A 150 -73.00 -21.20 48.98
N ASN A 151 -71.72 -21.12 49.39
CA ASN A 151 -71.01 -19.86 49.50
C ASN A 151 -70.21 -19.62 48.21
N ASP A 152 -70.73 -18.73 47.39
CA ASP A 152 -70.27 -18.50 46.02
C ASP A 152 -69.23 -17.36 45.97
N ALA A 153 -69.02 -16.67 47.10
CA ALA A 153 -68.14 -15.51 47.23
C ALA A 153 -66.69 -15.78 46.81
N PRO A 154 -66.06 -16.92 47.16
CA PRO A 154 -64.70 -17.21 46.74
C PRO A 154 -64.55 -17.27 45.21
N ALA A 155 -65.45 -17.99 44.51
CA ALA A 155 -65.40 -18.05 43.05
C ALA A 155 -65.62 -16.69 42.38
N LEU A 156 -66.51 -15.86 42.92
CA LEU A 156 -66.74 -14.51 42.38
C LEU A 156 -65.51 -13.61 42.54
N ALA A 157 -64.86 -13.66 43.71
CA ALA A 157 -63.60 -12.97 43.96
C ALA A 157 -62.49 -13.52 43.05
N GLY A 158 -62.42 -14.83 42.87
CA GLY A 158 -61.50 -15.49 41.94
C GLY A 158 -61.70 -14.98 40.51
N LEU A 159 -62.92 -14.98 39.98
CA LEU A 159 -63.21 -14.46 38.63
C LEU A 159 -62.83 -12.98 38.48
N GLU A 160 -62.93 -12.17 39.54
CA GLU A 160 -62.51 -10.77 39.55
C GLU A 160 -60.98 -10.65 39.47
N ILE A 161 -60.24 -11.47 40.22
CA ILE A 161 -58.77 -11.55 40.14
C ILE A 161 -58.31 -11.94 38.73
N LEU A 162 -58.95 -12.95 38.13
CA LEU A 162 -58.64 -13.38 36.76
C LEU A 162 -58.89 -12.26 35.74
N GLU A 163 -59.95 -11.47 35.93
CA GLU A 163 -60.32 -10.34 35.06
C GLU A 163 -59.32 -9.18 35.17
N GLN A 164 -58.94 -8.83 36.40
CA GLN A 164 -57.90 -7.83 36.65
C GLN A 164 -56.56 -8.23 36.00
N ASN A 165 -56.16 -9.49 36.11
CA ASN A 165 -54.89 -9.96 35.55
C ASN A 165 -54.91 -10.10 34.02
N THR A 166 -56.08 -10.28 33.40
CA THR A 166 -56.22 -10.25 31.92
C THR A 166 -56.33 -8.85 31.32
N GLY A 167 -56.82 -7.88 32.09
CA GLY A 167 -57.12 -6.51 31.64
C GLY A 167 -56.11 -5.44 32.05
N SER A 168 -55.13 -5.77 32.90
CA SER A 168 -54.14 -4.79 33.37
C SER A 168 -52.99 -4.60 32.38
N THR A 169 -53.12 -3.62 31.50
CA THR A 169 -51.99 -2.74 31.23
C THR A 169 -51.75 -1.91 32.49
N SER A 170 -50.77 -2.30 33.31
CA SER A 170 -50.27 -1.47 34.40
C SER A 170 -49.56 -0.24 33.81
N GLY A 171 -50.35 0.78 33.44
CA GLY A 171 -49.83 2.14 33.33
C GLY A 171 -49.47 2.64 34.72
N ALA A 172 -48.29 3.23 34.87
CA ALA A 172 -47.67 3.62 36.13
C ALA A 172 -48.41 4.73 36.93
N ASP A 173 -49.61 5.15 36.53
CA ASP A 173 -50.39 6.19 37.19
C ASP A 173 -51.71 5.62 37.73
N GLY A 174 -51.72 5.32 39.03
CA GLY A 174 -52.82 4.69 39.77
C GLY A 174 -54.10 5.53 39.95
N ILE A 175 -54.53 6.29 38.94
CA ILE A 175 -55.67 7.23 39.06
C ILE A 175 -56.77 7.03 37.99
N LEU A 176 -56.50 6.36 36.85
CA LEU A 176 -57.53 6.12 35.84
C LEU A 176 -58.12 4.71 35.95
N THR A 177 -59.39 4.64 36.35
CA THR A 177 -60.14 3.37 36.35
C THR A 177 -60.44 2.98 34.90
N SER A 178 -59.90 1.86 34.42
CA SER A 178 -60.01 1.44 33.02
C SER A 178 -61.42 0.89 32.68
N LYS A 179 -61.79 0.85 31.39
CA LYS A 179 -63.08 0.25 30.94
C LYS A 179 -63.30 -1.17 31.50
N PRO A 180 -62.31 -2.10 31.47
CA PRO A 180 -62.45 -3.42 32.08
C PRO A 180 -62.75 -3.37 33.58
N GLN A 181 -62.07 -2.49 34.33
CA GLN A 181 -62.26 -2.36 35.78
C GLN A 181 -63.66 -1.86 36.12
N ILE A 182 -64.15 -0.83 35.42
CA ILE A 182 -65.51 -0.31 35.63
C ILE A 182 -66.55 -1.35 35.21
N LEU A 183 -66.32 -2.07 34.11
CA LEU A 183 -67.20 -3.16 33.67
C LEU A 183 -67.29 -4.28 34.72
N ALA A 184 -66.17 -4.63 35.36
CA ALA A 184 -66.14 -5.60 36.46
C ALA A 184 -66.93 -5.09 37.69
N MET A 185 -66.76 -3.82 38.08
CA MET A 185 -67.54 -3.18 39.15
C MET A 185 -69.04 -3.18 38.86
N LEU A 186 -69.41 -2.86 37.61
CA LEU A 186 -70.79 -2.86 37.15
C LEU A 186 -71.39 -4.26 37.21
N ARG A 187 -70.67 -5.27 36.70
CA ARG A 187 -71.05 -6.69 36.80
C ARG A 187 -71.22 -7.16 38.23
N LYS A 188 -70.32 -6.76 39.15
CA LYS A 188 -70.41 -7.11 40.57
C LYS A 188 -71.65 -6.51 41.22
N SER A 189 -72.02 -5.30 40.82
CA SER A 189 -73.19 -4.60 41.35
C SER A 189 -74.50 -5.14 40.79
N LEU A 190 -74.55 -5.56 39.51
CA LEU A 190 -75.75 -6.12 38.88
C LEU A 190 -75.92 -7.63 39.10
N GLY A 191 -74.83 -8.37 39.00
CA GLY A 191 -74.81 -9.81 38.86
C GLY A 191 -75.13 -10.59 40.14
N TYR A 192 -74.66 -11.82 40.19
CA TYR A 192 -74.93 -12.72 41.30
C TYR A 192 -74.08 -12.34 42.53
N GLY A 193 -74.71 -12.17 43.69
CA GLY A 193 -74.17 -11.43 44.85
C GLY A 193 -74.55 -9.94 44.88
N GLY A 194 -74.90 -9.37 43.72
CA GLY A 194 -75.34 -7.97 43.55
C GLY A 194 -76.86 -7.79 43.61
N MET A 195 -77.36 -6.70 43.03
CA MET A 195 -78.75 -6.24 43.20
C MET A 195 -79.78 -7.31 42.81
N ILE A 196 -79.58 -8.04 41.72
CA ILE A 196 -80.59 -8.98 41.20
C ILE A 196 -80.72 -10.20 42.10
N HIS A 197 -79.59 -10.66 42.65
CA HIS A 197 -79.57 -11.76 43.60
C HIS A 197 -80.20 -11.37 44.93
N GLN A 198 -79.86 -10.19 45.46
CA GLN A 198 -80.43 -9.71 46.71
C GLN A 198 -81.92 -9.41 46.58
N PHE A 199 -82.36 -8.90 45.43
CA PHE A 199 -83.75 -8.72 45.07
C PHE A 199 -84.54 -10.03 45.08
N LYS A 200 -84.04 -11.08 44.41
CA LYS A 200 -84.70 -12.41 44.42
C LYS A 200 -84.73 -13.03 45.82
N ASN A 201 -83.65 -12.87 46.58
CA ASN A 201 -83.64 -13.35 47.96
C ASN A 201 -84.61 -12.56 48.85
N TYR A 202 -84.84 -11.27 48.56
CA TYR A 202 -85.82 -10.43 49.25
C TYR A 202 -87.24 -10.91 48.96
N ILE A 203 -87.56 -11.22 47.70
CA ILE A 203 -88.86 -11.84 47.34
C ILE A 203 -89.07 -13.17 48.08
N LEU A 204 -88.04 -14.01 48.12
CA LEU A 204 -88.09 -15.34 48.74
C LEU A 204 -88.25 -15.31 50.27
N ARG A 205 -87.44 -14.48 50.93
CA ARG A 205 -87.29 -14.50 52.40
C ARG A 205 -88.09 -13.40 53.09
N GLN A 206 -88.54 -12.40 52.34
CA GLN A 206 -89.35 -11.28 52.79
C GLN A 206 -88.77 -10.56 54.02
N ASP A 207 -87.43 -10.53 54.12
CA ASP A 207 -86.70 -9.95 55.26
C ASP A 207 -86.24 -8.50 54.99
N HIS A 208 -86.35 -7.62 55.98
CA HIS A 208 -85.98 -6.21 55.85
C HIS A 208 -84.51 -5.93 55.52
N PRO A 209 -83.51 -6.68 56.03
CA PRO A 209 -82.09 -6.41 55.74
C PRO A 209 -81.76 -6.45 54.24
N ARG A 210 -82.39 -7.35 53.47
CA ARG A 210 -82.14 -7.45 52.02
C ARG A 210 -82.61 -6.26 51.22
N LEU A 211 -83.62 -5.52 51.68
CA LEU A 211 -84.06 -4.28 51.05
C LEU A 211 -82.91 -3.26 51.01
N ALA A 212 -82.26 -3.05 52.16
CA ALA A 212 -81.12 -2.14 52.27
C ALA A 212 -79.92 -2.60 51.44
N ILE A 213 -79.58 -3.88 51.48
CA ILE A 213 -78.48 -4.44 50.68
C ILE A 213 -78.76 -4.29 49.17
N THR A 214 -80.00 -4.54 48.74
CA THR A 214 -80.39 -4.38 47.33
C THR A 214 -80.27 -2.92 46.89
N ASN A 215 -80.73 -1.96 47.70
CA ASN A 215 -80.57 -0.53 47.43
C ASN A 215 -79.10 -0.11 47.31
N ASN A 216 -78.22 -0.63 48.18
CA ASN A 216 -76.79 -0.34 48.11
C ASN A 216 -76.17 -0.84 46.80
N HIS A 217 -76.55 -2.03 46.33
CA HIS A 217 -76.07 -2.52 45.04
C HIS A 217 -76.63 -1.74 43.84
N ILE A 218 -77.87 -1.26 43.90
CA ILE A 218 -78.44 -0.37 42.88
C ILE A 218 -77.64 0.94 42.83
N ALA A 219 -77.33 1.54 43.99
CA ALA A 219 -76.51 2.74 44.05
C ALA A 219 -75.09 2.50 43.50
N ALA A 220 -74.47 1.37 43.85
CA ALA A 220 -73.15 0.99 43.31
C ALA A 220 -73.18 0.78 41.79
N ALA A 221 -74.24 0.15 41.26
CA ALA A 221 -74.45 -0.02 39.82
C ALA A 221 -74.56 1.34 39.11
N ASN A 222 -75.37 2.26 39.64
CA ASN A 222 -75.52 3.60 39.08
C ASN A 222 -74.20 4.38 39.09
N ASN A 223 -73.43 4.29 40.18
CA ASN A 223 -72.11 4.92 40.24
C ASN A 223 -71.16 4.37 39.17
N ALA A 224 -71.12 3.04 38.98
CA ALA A 224 -70.30 2.42 37.94
C ALA A 224 -70.76 2.81 36.53
N LEU A 225 -72.06 2.93 36.28
CA LEU A 225 -72.60 3.44 35.01
C LEU A 225 -72.14 4.87 34.75
N VAL A 226 -72.22 5.76 35.75
CA VAL A 226 -71.75 7.15 35.63
C VAL A 226 -70.26 7.19 35.29
N MET A 227 -69.43 6.43 36.01
CA MET A 227 -68.00 6.32 35.73
C MET A 227 -67.75 5.84 34.29
N TYR A 228 -68.51 4.85 33.81
CA TYR A 228 -68.35 4.35 32.43
C TYR A 228 -68.72 5.41 31.38
N THR A 229 -69.76 6.21 31.63
CA THR A 229 -70.18 7.28 30.71
C THR A 229 -69.21 8.47 30.63
N GLN A 230 -68.31 8.61 31.60
CA GLN A 230 -67.25 9.64 31.57
C GLN A 230 -66.10 9.26 30.63
N LEU A 231 -66.05 8.02 30.15
CA LEU A 231 -65.03 7.55 29.21
C LEU A 231 -65.42 7.83 27.75
N SER A 232 -64.44 7.71 26.85
CA SER A 232 -64.72 7.75 25.41
C SER A 232 -65.39 6.45 24.96
N LEU A 233 -66.65 6.57 24.52
CA LEU A 233 -67.52 5.44 24.19
C LEU A 233 -67.84 5.36 22.70
N SER A 234 -67.77 4.15 22.16
CA SER A 234 -68.29 3.84 20.83
C SER A 234 -69.83 3.89 20.81
N PRO A 235 -70.46 4.01 19.63
CA PRO A 235 -71.93 3.99 19.52
C PRO A 235 -72.55 2.72 20.13
N ALA A 236 -71.89 1.57 19.98
CA ALA A 236 -72.33 0.29 20.52
C ALA A 236 -72.25 0.27 22.06
N GLU A 237 -71.20 0.86 22.64
CA GLU A 237 -71.06 1.00 24.09
C GLU A 237 -72.15 1.91 24.67
N LYS A 238 -72.40 3.07 24.04
CA LYS A 238 -73.46 4.00 24.47
C LYS A 238 -74.83 3.31 24.51
N GLN A 239 -75.17 2.56 23.47
CA GLN A 239 -76.43 1.82 23.42
C GLN A 239 -76.51 0.73 24.49
N SER A 240 -75.39 0.04 24.75
CA SER A 240 -75.32 -1.05 25.73
C SER A 240 -75.45 -0.54 27.15
N ILE A 241 -74.76 0.57 27.48
CA ILE A 241 -74.87 1.24 28.78
C ILE A 241 -76.30 1.76 29.02
N ALA A 242 -76.96 2.33 28.00
CA ALA A 242 -78.35 2.75 28.12
C ALA A 242 -79.29 1.57 28.42
N LYS A 243 -79.11 0.42 27.74
CA LYS A 243 -79.87 -0.81 28.01
C LYS A 243 -79.64 -1.34 29.42
N ILE A 244 -78.40 -1.33 29.90
CA ILE A 244 -78.06 -1.77 31.26
C ILE A 244 -78.67 -0.82 32.30
N SER A 245 -78.55 0.50 32.10
CA SER A 245 -79.14 1.52 32.97
C SER A 245 -80.65 1.35 33.11
N ALA A 246 -81.35 1.12 31.99
CA ALA A 246 -82.80 0.90 32.01
C ALA A 246 -83.21 -0.33 32.84
N ILE A 247 -82.40 -1.40 32.83
CA ILE A 247 -82.65 -2.58 33.66
C ILE A 247 -82.42 -2.25 35.13
N VAL A 248 -81.37 -1.49 35.48
CA VAL A 248 -81.13 -1.05 36.86
C VAL A 248 -82.34 -0.26 37.39
N ASP A 249 -82.88 0.66 36.59
CA ASP A 249 -84.07 1.44 36.91
C ASP A 249 -85.34 0.57 37.08
N ASN A 250 -85.51 -0.44 36.23
CA ASN A 250 -86.64 -1.37 36.33
C ASN A 250 -86.61 -2.15 37.65
N TYR A 251 -85.45 -2.62 38.08
CA TYR A 251 -85.29 -3.28 39.38
C TYR A 251 -85.51 -2.33 40.55
N ALA A 252 -85.07 -1.07 40.46
CA ALA A 252 -85.34 -0.07 41.49
C ALA A 252 -86.85 0.15 41.67
N LYS A 253 -87.60 0.26 40.58
CA LYS A 253 -89.07 0.35 40.62
C LYS A 253 -89.71 -0.93 41.17
N ALA A 254 -89.26 -2.09 40.69
CA ALA A 254 -89.77 -3.39 41.15
C ALA A 254 -89.51 -3.65 42.64
N LEU A 255 -88.44 -3.12 43.21
CA LEU A 255 -88.13 -3.22 44.64
C LEU A 255 -89.15 -2.46 45.51
N VAL A 256 -89.65 -1.32 45.04
CA VAL A 256 -90.74 -0.59 45.68
C VAL A 256 -92.03 -1.41 45.64
N THR A 257 -92.40 -1.92 44.46
CA THR A 257 -93.60 -2.77 44.30
C THR A 257 -93.52 -4.05 45.14
N THR A 258 -92.35 -4.69 45.18
CA THR A 258 -92.09 -5.88 45.99
C THR A 258 -92.34 -5.61 47.47
N THR A 259 -91.82 -4.49 47.98
CA THR A 259 -92.00 -4.10 49.39
C THR A 259 -93.48 -3.87 49.73
N GLN A 260 -94.24 -3.24 48.83
CA GLN A 260 -95.69 -3.05 49.00
C GLN A 260 -96.46 -4.38 49.01
N LEU A 261 -96.10 -5.33 48.15
CA LEU A 261 -96.76 -6.63 48.08
C LEU A 261 -96.42 -7.51 49.30
N ILE A 262 -95.19 -7.44 49.81
CA ILE A 262 -94.79 -8.10 51.06
C ILE A 262 -95.62 -7.55 52.23
N GLN A 263 -95.76 -6.23 52.34
CA GLN A 263 -96.58 -5.60 53.39
C GLN A 263 -98.06 -6.01 53.31
N LYS A 264 -98.56 -6.33 52.11
CA LYS A 264 -99.92 -6.85 51.87
C LYS A 264 -100.05 -8.36 52.11
N GLY A 265 -98.97 -9.06 52.49
CA GLY A 265 -98.99 -10.48 52.83
C GLY A 265 -99.00 -11.43 51.63
N HIS A 266 -98.62 -10.98 50.43
CA HIS A 266 -98.54 -11.85 49.25
C HIS A 266 -97.43 -12.91 49.40
N SER A 267 -97.67 -14.08 48.83
CA SER A 267 -96.68 -15.17 48.81
C SER A 267 -95.51 -14.84 47.87
N PRO A 268 -94.31 -15.43 48.09
CA PRO A 268 -93.15 -15.24 47.20
C PRO A 268 -93.45 -15.52 45.72
N LYS A 269 -94.31 -16.49 45.43
CA LYS A 269 -94.67 -16.87 44.06
C LYS A 269 -95.55 -15.82 43.37
N GLU A 270 -96.48 -15.22 44.12
CA GLU A 270 -97.32 -14.13 43.61
C GLU A 270 -96.50 -12.87 43.36
N ILE A 271 -95.59 -12.56 44.28
CA ILE A 271 -94.66 -11.44 44.15
C ILE A 271 -93.76 -11.63 42.93
N ASP A 272 -93.07 -12.77 42.78
CA ASP A 272 -92.18 -13.06 41.63
C ASP A 272 -92.91 -12.86 40.30
N ARG A 273 -94.16 -13.33 40.20
CA ARG A 273 -94.99 -13.20 39.01
C ARG A 273 -95.36 -11.73 38.71
N ALA A 274 -95.55 -10.91 39.74
CA ALA A 274 -95.91 -9.50 39.60
C ALA A 274 -94.72 -8.60 39.21
N VAL A 275 -93.50 -8.98 39.61
CA VAL A 275 -92.29 -8.14 39.45
C VAL A 275 -91.22 -8.76 38.55
N THR A 276 -91.63 -9.69 37.68
CA THR A 276 -90.71 -10.32 36.72
C THR A 276 -90.13 -9.28 35.76
N ILE A 277 -88.80 -9.25 35.63
CA ILE A 277 -88.06 -8.37 34.71
C ILE A 277 -87.36 -9.23 33.65
N ASP A 278 -87.40 -8.79 32.39
CA ASP A 278 -86.57 -9.38 31.33
C ASP A 278 -85.16 -8.79 31.36
N ASP A 279 -84.22 -9.66 31.69
CA ASP A 279 -82.81 -9.34 31.85
C ASP A 279 -81.99 -9.41 30.55
N GLY A 280 -82.60 -9.95 29.48
CA GLY A 280 -81.97 -10.17 28.18
C GLY A 280 -81.31 -8.92 27.58
N PRO A 281 -81.89 -7.71 27.66
CA PRO A 281 -81.26 -6.49 27.16
C PRO A 281 -79.95 -6.14 27.86
N ALA A 282 -79.86 -6.27 29.20
CA ALA A 282 -78.64 -6.00 29.94
C ALA A 282 -77.56 -7.06 29.66
N LEU A 283 -77.95 -8.34 29.56
CA LEU A 283 -77.05 -9.43 29.19
C LEU A 283 -76.37 -9.18 27.84
N ARG A 284 -77.16 -8.90 26.81
CA ARG A 284 -76.63 -8.53 25.47
C ARG A 284 -75.76 -7.28 25.54
N GLY A 285 -76.12 -6.31 26.38
CA GLY A 285 -75.32 -5.11 26.63
C GLY A 285 -73.93 -5.47 27.16
N PHE A 286 -73.83 -6.33 28.18
CA PHE A 286 -72.55 -6.77 28.73
C PHE A 286 -71.70 -7.52 27.70
N ASP A 287 -72.32 -8.36 26.86
CA ASP A 287 -71.61 -9.08 25.79
C ASP A 287 -71.00 -8.09 24.79
N ILE A 288 -71.77 -7.08 24.37
CA ILE A 288 -71.30 -6.01 23.47
C ILE A 288 -70.16 -5.21 24.11
N LEU A 289 -70.30 -4.80 25.38
CA LEU A 289 -69.23 -4.08 26.08
C LEU A 289 -67.93 -4.90 26.16
N THR A 290 -68.04 -6.19 26.44
CA THR A 290 -66.88 -7.10 26.48
C THR A 290 -66.23 -7.22 25.12
N HIS A 291 -67.04 -7.39 24.08
CA HIS A 291 -66.56 -7.46 22.71
C HIS A 291 -65.85 -6.17 22.32
N GLU A 292 -66.44 -5.01 22.59
CA GLU A 292 -65.84 -3.72 22.22
C GLU A 292 -64.52 -3.47 22.94
N ILE A 293 -64.46 -3.75 24.25
CA ILE A 293 -63.23 -3.64 25.04
C ILE A 293 -62.14 -4.57 24.49
N SER A 294 -62.50 -5.81 24.17
CA SER A 294 -61.55 -6.78 23.61
C SER A 294 -61.06 -6.34 22.24
N HIS A 295 -61.98 -5.90 21.36
CA HIS A 295 -61.66 -5.38 20.05
C HIS A 295 -60.76 -4.14 20.12
N GLN A 296 -61.04 -3.20 21.02
CA GLN A 296 -60.18 -2.02 21.24
C GLN A 296 -58.77 -2.45 21.67
N SER A 297 -58.66 -3.39 22.62
CA SER A 297 -57.37 -3.93 23.05
C SER A 297 -56.62 -4.65 21.94
N GLU A 298 -57.31 -5.39 21.05
CA GLU A 298 -56.69 -6.05 19.90
C GLU A 298 -56.17 -5.04 18.86
N VAL A 299 -56.90 -3.94 18.64
CA VAL A 299 -56.45 -2.85 17.76
C VAL A 299 -55.21 -2.18 18.33
N GLU A 300 -55.20 -1.89 19.64
CA GLU A 300 -54.03 -1.33 20.33
C GLU A 300 -52.82 -2.28 20.26
N ALA A 301 -53.03 -3.58 20.48
CA ALA A 301 -51.97 -4.60 20.37
C ALA A 301 -51.40 -4.69 18.95
N ARG A 302 -52.25 -4.66 17.91
CA ARG A 302 -51.80 -4.63 16.50
C ARG A 302 -51.03 -3.37 16.15
N ASN A 303 -51.44 -2.21 16.68
CA ASN A 303 -50.71 -0.96 16.47
C ASN A 303 -49.31 -1.02 17.10
N LEU A 304 -49.20 -1.63 18.29
CA LEU A 304 -47.90 -1.85 18.94
C LEU A 304 -47.05 -2.87 18.18
N GLU A 305 -47.65 -3.97 17.70
CA GLU A 305 -46.97 -4.96 16.85
C GLU A 305 -46.40 -4.31 15.58
N ASN A 306 -47.21 -3.50 14.89
CA ASN A 306 -46.77 -2.72 13.72
C ASN A 306 -45.62 -1.76 14.07
N SER A 307 -45.69 -1.10 15.23
CA SER A 307 -44.63 -0.20 15.70
C SER A 307 -43.34 -0.96 16.01
N LEU A 308 -43.42 -2.13 16.65
CA LEU A 308 -42.27 -3.02 16.89
C LEU A 308 -41.67 -3.54 15.58
N ALA A 309 -42.50 -3.86 14.59
CA ALA A 309 -42.03 -4.26 13.26
C ALA A 309 -41.24 -3.14 12.56
N VAL A 310 -41.73 -1.89 12.64
CA VAL A 310 -41.00 -0.72 12.12
C VAL A 310 -39.68 -0.53 12.88
N ILE A 311 -39.69 -0.59 14.21
CA ILE A 311 -38.47 -0.46 15.03
C ILE A 311 -37.44 -1.55 14.67
N SER A 312 -37.89 -2.79 14.49
CA SER A 312 -37.04 -3.90 14.08
C SER A 312 -36.45 -3.66 12.69
N ALA A 313 -37.27 -3.23 11.72
CA ALA A 313 -36.81 -2.92 10.36
C ALA A 313 -35.80 -1.76 10.32
N VAL A 314 -36.04 -0.70 11.11
CA VAL A 314 -35.10 0.42 11.29
C VAL A 314 -33.81 -0.06 11.93
N SER A 315 -33.87 -0.91 12.95
CA SER A 315 -32.69 -1.45 13.63
C SER A 315 -31.81 -2.27 12.68
N VAL A 316 -32.41 -3.18 11.90
CA VAL A 316 -31.70 -3.97 10.88
C VAL A 316 -31.11 -3.08 9.79
N SER A 317 -31.89 -2.12 9.28
CA SER A 317 -31.42 -1.20 8.23
C SER A 317 -30.26 -0.32 8.73
N SER A 318 -30.35 0.18 9.97
CA SER A 318 -29.28 0.98 10.59
C SER A 318 -27.99 0.18 10.77
N ALA A 319 -28.09 -1.13 11.05
CA ALA A 319 -26.94 -2.02 11.15
C ALA A 319 -26.23 -2.19 9.80
N TRP A 320 -26.97 -2.43 8.72
CA TRP A 320 -26.41 -2.51 7.37
C TRP A 320 -25.79 -1.20 6.91
N ILE A 321 -26.45 -0.06 7.17
CA ILE A 321 -25.91 1.26 6.86
C ILE A 321 -24.61 1.50 7.61
N THR A 322 -24.57 1.19 8.91
CA THR A 322 -23.37 1.34 9.76
C THR A 322 -22.22 0.46 9.27
N ALA A 323 -22.49 -0.79 8.91
CA ALA A 323 -21.49 -1.68 8.35
C ALA A 323 -20.95 -1.16 7.01
N ALA A 324 -21.85 -0.76 6.11
CA ALA A 324 -21.47 -0.24 4.79
C ALA A 324 -20.65 1.06 4.90
N THR A 325 -21.07 2.02 5.72
CA THR A 325 -20.33 3.28 5.93
C THR A 325 -18.96 3.02 6.56
N THR A 326 -18.87 2.10 7.52
CA THR A 326 -17.58 1.69 8.12
C THR A 326 -16.63 1.11 7.06
N ILE A 327 -17.12 0.21 6.21
CA ILE A 327 -16.33 -0.38 5.11
C ILE A 327 -15.89 0.70 4.12
N ILE A 328 -16.79 1.62 3.74
CA ILE A 328 -16.47 2.72 2.83
C ILE A 328 -15.40 3.64 3.43
N LEU A 329 -15.50 3.99 4.71
CA LEU A 329 -14.51 4.83 5.40
C LEU A 329 -13.14 4.14 5.46
N ILE A 330 -13.09 2.84 5.77
CA ILE A 330 -11.85 2.06 5.76
C ILE A 330 -11.25 2.04 4.34
N ALA A 331 -12.06 1.77 3.31
CA ALA A 331 -11.60 1.72 1.92
C ALA A 331 -11.09 3.08 1.42
N ALA A 332 -11.85 4.16 1.67
CA ALA A 332 -11.45 5.53 1.33
C ALA A 332 -10.14 5.92 2.03
N MET A 333 -9.97 5.50 3.28
CA MET A 333 -8.76 5.77 4.04
C MET A 333 -7.55 4.97 3.52
N ILE A 334 -7.71 3.68 3.21
CA ILE A 334 -6.65 2.87 2.57
C ILE A 334 -6.25 3.50 1.23
N TRP A 335 -7.23 3.91 0.43
CA TRP A 335 -7.00 4.58 -0.83
C TRP A 335 -6.22 5.89 -0.65
N MET A 336 -6.67 6.76 0.26
CA MET A 336 -6.00 8.03 0.58
C MET A 336 -4.56 7.80 1.06
N PHE A 337 -4.34 6.84 1.95
CA PHE A 337 -3.00 6.54 2.47
C PHE A 337 -2.07 6.01 1.36
N ARG A 338 -2.58 5.14 0.48
CA ARG A 338 -1.81 4.66 -0.68
C ARG A 338 -1.51 5.77 -1.68
N SER A 339 -2.48 6.61 -2.01
CA SER A 339 -2.33 7.63 -3.05
C SER A 339 -1.52 8.84 -2.59
N GLN A 340 -1.70 9.29 -1.34
CA GLN A 340 -1.06 10.51 -0.85
C GLN A 340 0.27 10.28 -0.11
N ILE A 341 0.50 9.09 0.45
CA ILE A 341 1.69 8.83 1.27
C ILE A 341 2.56 7.73 0.66
N VAL A 342 2.04 6.50 0.52
CA VAL A 342 2.86 5.34 0.14
C VAL A 342 3.38 5.46 -1.30
N GLY A 343 2.50 5.76 -2.26
CA GLY A 343 2.87 5.85 -3.68
C GLY A 343 3.99 6.88 -3.96
N PRO A 344 3.88 8.12 -3.47
CA PRO A 344 4.94 9.12 -3.62
C PRO A 344 6.26 8.70 -2.97
N ILE A 345 6.23 8.12 -1.76
CA ILE A 345 7.45 7.64 -1.07
C ILE A 345 8.12 6.49 -1.84
N ASP A 346 7.34 5.52 -2.35
CA ASP A 346 7.87 4.42 -3.16
C ASP A 346 8.48 4.95 -4.48
N GLY A 347 7.82 5.93 -5.11
CA GLY A 347 8.34 6.60 -6.30
C GLY A 347 9.68 7.30 -6.06
N MET A 348 9.81 8.01 -4.93
CA MET A 348 11.08 8.66 -4.53
C MET A 348 12.16 7.64 -4.22
N THR A 349 11.83 6.57 -3.50
CA THR A 349 12.76 5.51 -3.15
C THR A 349 13.34 4.84 -4.40
N ASN A 350 12.48 4.56 -5.40
CA ASN A 350 12.91 4.02 -6.68
C ASN A 350 13.79 5.02 -7.47
N THR A 351 13.41 6.30 -7.47
CA THR A 351 14.19 7.35 -8.15
C THR A 351 15.57 7.51 -7.53
N MET A 352 15.66 7.55 -6.19
CA MET A 352 16.93 7.58 -5.46
C MET A 352 17.80 6.36 -5.77
N THR A 353 17.20 5.16 -5.82
CA THR A 353 17.91 3.92 -6.17
C THR A 353 18.48 3.97 -7.59
N LYS A 354 17.76 4.56 -8.55
CA LYS A 354 18.25 4.70 -9.92
C LYS A 354 19.34 5.78 -10.05
N LEU A 355 19.20 6.91 -9.35
CA LEU A 355 20.24 7.95 -9.27
C LEU A 355 21.54 7.38 -8.69
N ALA A 356 21.45 6.60 -7.61
CA ALA A 356 22.60 5.92 -7.00
C ALA A 356 23.29 4.92 -7.94
N ARG A 357 22.59 4.41 -8.97
CA ARG A 357 23.15 3.54 -10.02
C ARG A 357 23.64 4.32 -11.25
N GLY A 358 23.79 5.64 -11.15
CA GLY A 358 24.32 6.49 -12.23
C GLY A 358 23.32 6.88 -13.31
N LYS A 359 22.01 6.60 -13.15
CA LYS A 359 20.99 7.07 -14.10
C LYS A 359 20.56 8.49 -13.73
N LEU A 360 21.23 9.48 -14.28
CA LEU A 360 21.02 10.89 -13.93
C LEU A 360 19.93 11.59 -14.75
N ASP A 361 19.55 11.04 -15.90
CA ASP A 361 18.48 11.58 -16.74
C ASP A 361 17.12 10.98 -16.35
N LEU A 362 16.66 11.32 -15.15
CA LEU A 362 15.37 10.91 -14.63
C LEU A 362 14.56 12.14 -14.17
N PRO A 363 13.27 12.24 -14.51
CA PRO A 363 12.40 13.27 -13.97
C PRO A 363 12.08 13.00 -12.49
N ILE A 364 12.25 14.01 -11.65
CA ILE A 364 11.83 13.97 -10.25
C ILE A 364 10.38 14.44 -10.18
N HIS A 365 9.47 13.55 -9.79
CA HIS A 365 8.05 13.87 -9.68
C HIS A 365 7.71 14.37 -8.26
N GLY A 366 6.70 15.22 -8.14
CA GLY A 366 6.21 15.72 -6.84
C GLY A 366 6.87 17.00 -6.33
N VAL A 367 7.77 17.62 -7.11
CA VAL A 367 8.50 18.86 -6.76
C VAL A 367 7.57 20.04 -6.48
N ALA A 368 6.41 20.10 -7.15
CA ALA A 368 5.40 21.15 -6.98
C ALA A 368 4.54 20.99 -5.71
N GLN A 369 4.66 19.88 -4.97
CA GLN A 369 3.89 19.69 -3.75
C GLN A 369 4.42 20.61 -2.63
N SER A 370 3.51 21.18 -1.84
CA SER A 370 3.82 22.09 -0.73
C SER A 370 3.97 21.39 0.63
N ASN A 371 3.95 20.04 0.63
CA ASN A 371 4.10 19.21 1.82
C ASN A 371 5.56 18.68 1.95
N GLU A 372 5.80 17.87 2.98
CA GLU A 372 7.11 17.27 3.29
C GLU A 372 7.62 16.36 2.15
N ILE A 373 6.69 15.70 1.43
CA ILE A 373 7.03 14.89 0.24
C ILE A 373 7.58 15.80 -0.86
N GLY A 374 6.96 16.96 -1.11
CA GLY A 374 7.49 17.94 -2.04
C GLY A 374 8.85 18.51 -1.64
N GLU A 375 9.12 18.69 -0.35
CA GLU A 375 10.45 19.06 0.14
C GLU A 375 11.50 17.99 -0.16
N MET A 376 11.17 16.71 0.06
CA MET A 376 12.04 15.59 -0.32
C MET A 376 12.30 15.55 -1.83
N ALA A 377 11.29 15.81 -2.66
CA ALA A 377 11.44 15.87 -4.11
C ALA A 377 12.42 16.99 -4.54
N ARG A 378 12.29 18.19 -3.96
CA ARG A 378 13.22 19.32 -4.20
C ARG A 378 14.65 19.00 -3.78
N ALA A 379 14.83 18.35 -2.63
CA ALA A 379 16.15 17.90 -2.19
C ALA A 379 16.77 16.88 -3.16
N LEU A 380 15.94 15.99 -3.72
CA LEU A 380 16.38 15.00 -4.71
C LEU A 380 16.78 15.64 -6.05
N GLU A 381 16.14 16.74 -6.47
CA GLU A 381 16.59 17.53 -7.63
C GLU A 381 17.98 18.13 -7.43
N VAL A 382 18.24 18.71 -6.26
CA VAL A 382 19.57 19.25 -5.91
C VAL A 382 20.61 18.13 -5.95
N PHE A 383 20.28 16.95 -5.39
CA PHE A 383 21.17 15.79 -5.44
C PHE A 383 21.46 15.33 -6.87
N LYS A 384 20.43 15.23 -7.73
CA LYS A 384 20.59 14.90 -9.16
C LYS A 384 21.49 15.90 -9.88
N ALA A 385 21.31 17.21 -9.64
CA ALA A 385 22.12 18.25 -10.24
C ALA A 385 23.60 18.13 -9.86
N ASN A 386 23.87 17.87 -8.58
CA ASN A 386 25.24 17.64 -8.09
C ASN A 386 25.88 16.40 -8.71
N ALA A 387 25.13 15.31 -8.87
CA ALA A 387 25.63 14.10 -9.51
C ALA A 387 25.98 14.32 -10.99
N HIS A 388 25.18 15.11 -11.72
CA HIS A 388 25.48 15.52 -13.11
C HIS A 388 26.77 16.34 -13.20
N ALA A 389 26.93 17.32 -12.30
CA ALA A 389 28.13 18.14 -12.25
C ALA A 389 29.39 17.30 -11.99
N LEU A 390 29.30 16.30 -11.11
CA LEU A 390 30.41 15.40 -10.81
C LEU A 390 30.79 14.53 -12.01
N GLN A 391 29.80 13.99 -12.74
CA GLN A 391 30.06 13.18 -13.94
C GLN A 391 30.74 14.00 -15.05
N ASN A 392 30.26 15.22 -15.31
CA ASN A 392 30.88 16.10 -16.31
C ASN A 392 32.32 16.48 -15.94
N ALA A 393 32.61 16.68 -14.64
CA ALA A 393 33.96 16.98 -14.18
C ALA A 393 34.92 15.79 -14.39
N HIS A 394 34.45 14.56 -14.22
CA HIS A 394 35.23 13.35 -14.47
C HIS A 394 35.59 13.21 -15.97
N ASP A 395 34.62 13.39 -16.86
CA ASP A 395 34.83 13.25 -18.31
C ASP A 395 35.82 14.29 -18.85
N GLU A 396 35.78 15.52 -18.34
CA GLU A 396 36.75 16.57 -18.71
C GLU A 396 38.16 16.23 -18.22
N GLN A 397 38.29 15.62 -17.04
CA GLN A 397 39.58 15.18 -16.52
C GLN A 397 40.20 14.05 -17.38
N GLU A 398 39.40 13.09 -17.85
CA GLU A 398 39.90 12.02 -18.73
C GLU A 398 40.44 12.57 -20.06
N LYS A 399 39.76 13.57 -20.63
CA LYS A 399 40.19 14.21 -21.87
C LYS A 399 41.55 14.90 -21.73
N GLN A 400 41.81 15.58 -20.60
CA GLN A 400 43.09 16.23 -20.34
C GLN A 400 44.24 15.22 -20.24
N VAL A 401 44.01 14.05 -19.63
CA VAL A 401 45.03 12.99 -19.51
C VAL A 401 45.41 12.44 -20.90
N PHE A 402 44.44 12.28 -21.79
CA PHE A 402 44.66 11.78 -23.14
C PHE A 402 45.55 12.71 -23.98
N GLU A 403 45.27 14.02 -24.00
CA GLU A 403 46.05 14.99 -24.78
C GLU A 403 47.51 15.08 -24.32
N ARG A 404 47.73 15.07 -22.99
CA ARG A 404 49.09 15.11 -22.41
C ARG A 404 49.94 13.92 -22.81
N THR A 405 49.33 12.75 -22.95
CA THR A 405 50.01 11.51 -23.36
C THR A 405 50.45 11.57 -24.83
N LYS A 406 49.68 12.25 -25.67
CA LYS A 406 49.96 12.40 -27.10
C LYS A 406 51.15 13.32 -27.37
N GLU A 407 51.25 14.44 -26.66
CA GLU A 407 52.38 15.39 -26.78
C GLU A 407 53.73 14.74 -26.43
N LEU A 408 53.76 13.92 -25.38
CA LEU A 408 54.98 13.25 -24.92
C LEU A 408 55.57 12.35 -26.02
N ARG A 409 54.73 11.55 -26.70
CA ARG A 409 55.15 10.63 -27.77
C ARG A 409 55.69 11.36 -29.00
N TYR A 410 55.21 12.56 -29.29
CA TYR A 410 55.65 13.35 -30.44
C TYR A 410 57.07 13.91 -30.21
N SER A 411 57.36 14.38 -28.99
CA SER A 411 58.67 14.87 -28.58
C SER A 411 59.79 13.82 -28.72
N GLU A 412 59.55 12.59 -28.25
CA GLU A 412 60.56 11.52 -28.27
C GLU A 412 60.99 11.11 -29.70
N ARG A 413 60.03 11.05 -30.63
CA ARG A 413 60.32 10.66 -32.02
C ARG A 413 61.23 11.67 -32.71
N ARG A 414 60.96 12.96 -32.51
CA ARG A 414 61.72 14.06 -33.13
C ARG A 414 63.21 14.03 -32.75
N PHE A 415 63.55 13.67 -31.51
CA PHE A 415 64.95 13.61 -31.07
C PHE A 415 65.75 12.49 -31.77
N ARG A 416 65.12 11.32 -31.98
CA ARG A 416 65.76 10.17 -32.63
C ARG A 416 66.15 10.48 -34.08
N ASP A 417 65.27 11.16 -34.82
CA ASP A 417 65.47 11.44 -36.24
C ASP A 417 66.65 12.40 -36.49
N PHE A 418 66.88 13.38 -35.60
CA PHE A 418 68.01 14.32 -35.75
C PHE A 418 69.38 13.67 -35.53
N ALA A 419 69.50 12.70 -34.63
CA ALA A 419 70.78 12.08 -34.32
C ALA A 419 71.32 11.24 -35.50
N GLY A 420 70.47 10.51 -36.22
CA GLY A 420 70.90 9.58 -37.28
C GLY A 420 71.55 10.23 -38.51
N THR A 421 71.30 11.52 -38.78
CA THR A 421 71.76 12.19 -40.03
C THR A 421 73.17 12.78 -39.92
N ALA A 422 73.70 12.99 -38.72
CA ALA A 422 74.89 13.82 -38.50
C ALA A 422 76.22 13.05 -38.37
N SER A 423 76.22 11.71 -38.36
CA SER A 423 77.41 10.89 -38.12
C SER A 423 77.27 9.49 -38.69
N ASP A 424 78.36 8.88 -39.15
CA ASP A 424 78.31 7.53 -39.72
C ASP A 424 78.00 6.50 -38.64
N TRP A 425 78.61 6.62 -37.46
CA TRP A 425 78.26 5.81 -36.31
C TRP A 425 78.47 6.55 -34.99
N PHE A 426 77.80 6.04 -33.95
CA PHE A 426 77.99 6.41 -32.55
C PHE A 426 78.78 5.32 -31.84
N TRP A 427 79.59 5.73 -30.88
CA TRP A 427 80.34 4.81 -30.01
C TRP A 427 80.37 5.35 -28.58
N GLU A 428 80.43 4.44 -27.62
CA GLU A 428 80.65 4.75 -26.21
C GLU A 428 81.73 3.84 -25.63
N MET A 429 82.46 4.38 -24.67
CA MET A 429 83.44 3.67 -23.87
C MET A 429 83.12 3.89 -22.40
N GLY A 430 83.35 2.88 -21.58
CA GLY A 430 83.20 2.93 -20.14
C GLY A 430 84.29 3.78 -19.46
N PRO A 431 84.21 3.93 -18.13
CA PRO A 431 85.20 4.67 -17.35
C PRO A 431 86.60 4.01 -17.38
N ASP A 432 86.67 2.73 -17.73
CA ASP A 432 87.88 1.93 -17.96
C ASP A 432 88.49 2.11 -19.36
N LEU A 433 87.93 3.01 -20.17
CA LEU A 433 88.30 3.23 -21.57
C LEU A 433 88.19 1.96 -22.43
N GLN A 434 87.21 1.10 -22.13
CA GLN A 434 86.84 -0.03 -22.96
C GLN A 434 85.52 0.26 -23.70
N PHE A 435 85.34 -0.25 -24.91
CA PHE A 435 84.08 -0.03 -25.65
C PHE A 435 82.88 -0.68 -24.93
N THR A 436 81.81 0.08 -24.73
CA THR A 436 80.54 -0.37 -24.14
C THR A 436 79.39 -0.35 -25.14
N TYR A 437 79.47 0.53 -26.15
CA TYR A 437 78.46 0.64 -27.19
C TYR A 437 79.07 1.06 -28.52
N GLY A 438 78.45 0.59 -29.60
CA GLY A 438 78.69 1.03 -30.97
C GLY A 438 77.39 0.86 -31.77
N SER A 439 77.03 1.81 -32.61
CA SER A 439 75.90 1.64 -33.55
C SER A 439 76.30 0.71 -34.70
N ASP A 440 75.32 0.10 -35.38
CA ASP A 440 75.53 -0.98 -36.36
C ASP A 440 76.61 -0.67 -37.41
N ARG A 441 76.60 0.56 -37.92
CA ARG A 441 77.51 1.03 -38.97
C ARG A 441 79.01 0.91 -38.62
N PHE A 442 79.38 0.98 -37.34
CA PHE A 442 80.76 0.75 -36.91
C PHE A 442 81.25 -0.67 -37.23
N TYR A 443 80.40 -1.66 -37.00
CA TYR A 443 80.70 -3.08 -37.23
C TYR A 443 80.71 -3.38 -38.74
N GLU A 444 79.80 -2.78 -39.50
CA GLU A 444 79.79 -2.87 -40.97
C GLU A 444 81.09 -2.35 -41.60
N ILE A 445 81.63 -1.23 -41.09
CA ILE A 445 82.82 -0.60 -41.68
C ILE A 445 84.12 -1.33 -41.34
N THR A 446 84.23 -1.83 -40.10
CA THR A 446 85.47 -2.40 -39.59
C THR A 446 85.54 -3.93 -39.74
N GLY A 447 84.39 -4.60 -39.91
CA GLY A 447 84.26 -6.05 -40.04
C GLY A 447 84.35 -6.82 -38.71
N TRP A 448 84.49 -6.12 -37.58
CA TRP A 448 84.47 -6.73 -36.24
C TRP A 448 83.05 -7.00 -35.77
N GLN A 449 82.86 -8.03 -34.92
CA GLN A 449 81.58 -8.30 -34.28
C GLN A 449 81.48 -7.62 -32.91
N ARG A 450 80.24 -7.29 -32.47
CA ARG A 450 79.97 -6.62 -31.18
C ARG A 450 80.74 -7.22 -30.00
N GLY A 451 80.65 -8.55 -29.83
CA GLY A 451 81.30 -9.26 -28.73
C GLY A 451 82.83 -9.35 -28.82
N GLU A 452 83.43 -9.06 -29.97
CA GLU A 452 84.89 -9.04 -30.13
C GLU A 452 85.50 -7.69 -29.72
N ILE A 453 84.69 -6.63 -29.68
CA ILE A 453 85.13 -5.25 -29.40
C ILE A 453 84.82 -4.83 -27.96
N TYR A 454 83.69 -5.27 -27.40
CA TYR A 454 83.32 -4.89 -26.04
C TYR A 454 84.29 -5.46 -25.02
N GLY A 455 84.74 -4.61 -24.09
CA GLY A 455 85.77 -4.96 -23.11
C GLY A 455 87.22 -4.75 -23.60
N ASN A 456 87.42 -4.36 -24.86
CA ASN A 456 88.74 -3.98 -25.36
C ASN A 456 88.87 -2.46 -25.46
N GLY A 457 90.08 -1.96 -25.21
CA GLY A 457 90.43 -0.57 -25.47
C GLY A 457 90.67 -0.31 -26.96
N ARG A 458 90.84 0.97 -27.30
CA ARG A 458 90.96 1.42 -28.70
C ARG A 458 92.24 0.90 -29.38
N GLU A 459 93.25 0.56 -28.59
CA GLU A 459 94.50 -0.08 -29.02
C GLU A 459 94.28 -1.40 -29.76
N PHE A 460 93.19 -2.12 -29.46
CA PHE A 460 92.85 -3.37 -30.13
C PHE A 460 92.65 -3.20 -31.66
N LEU A 461 92.28 -2.00 -32.10
CA LEU A 461 91.99 -1.68 -33.50
C LEU A 461 93.23 -1.23 -34.29
N ILE A 462 94.40 -1.11 -33.66
CA ILE A 462 95.64 -0.62 -34.29
C ILE A 462 96.30 -1.72 -35.15
N ASP A 463 96.81 -1.37 -36.33
CA ASP A 463 97.62 -2.26 -37.17
C ASP A 463 99.10 -2.22 -36.75
N PRO A 464 99.69 -3.35 -36.26
CA PRO A 464 101.09 -3.40 -35.82
C PRO A 464 102.10 -3.09 -36.94
N LYS A 465 101.75 -3.31 -38.22
CA LYS A 465 102.67 -3.07 -39.35
C LYS A 465 102.88 -1.59 -39.68
N LEU A 466 102.12 -0.70 -39.03
CA LEU A 466 102.18 0.75 -39.24
C LEU A 466 102.82 1.50 -38.04
N GLU A 467 103.45 0.78 -37.09
CA GLU A 467 103.95 1.32 -35.82
C GLU A 467 105.08 2.35 -35.95
N ASP A 468 106.05 2.17 -36.85
CA ASP A 468 107.28 2.94 -36.79
C ASP A 468 107.19 4.39 -37.31
N LEU A 469 106.18 4.75 -38.12
CA LEU A 469 106.09 6.08 -38.75
C LEU A 469 105.10 7.04 -38.07
N LYS A 470 104.34 6.61 -37.04
CA LYS A 470 103.29 7.44 -36.38
C LYS A 470 103.17 7.29 -34.85
N ALA A 471 104.15 6.71 -34.16
CA ALA A 471 104.11 6.43 -32.71
C ALA A 471 103.76 7.64 -31.81
N ARG A 472 104.20 8.86 -32.17
CA ARG A 472 103.96 10.07 -31.35
C ARG A 472 102.48 10.50 -31.29
N LYS A 473 101.71 10.33 -32.39
CA LYS A 473 100.29 10.72 -32.47
C LYS A 473 99.41 9.87 -31.54
N TRP A 474 99.77 8.61 -31.32
CA TRP A 474 99.06 7.71 -30.41
C TRP A 474 99.33 8.02 -28.95
N LEU A 475 100.58 8.33 -28.59
CA LEU A 475 100.94 8.74 -27.22
C LEU A 475 100.17 9.99 -26.79
N ASP A 476 100.08 11.01 -27.68
CA ASP A 476 99.34 12.24 -27.40
C ASP A 476 97.84 11.98 -27.22
N HIS A 477 97.27 11.07 -28.02
CA HIS A 477 95.85 10.72 -27.97
C HIS A 477 95.48 9.93 -26.70
N PHE A 478 96.29 8.95 -26.30
CA PHE A 478 96.05 8.24 -25.04
C PHE A 478 96.17 9.18 -23.84
N ALA A 479 97.15 10.09 -23.84
CA ALA A 479 97.26 11.12 -22.81
C ALA A 479 96.04 12.06 -22.79
N GLN A 480 95.44 12.36 -23.95
CA GLN A 480 94.20 13.16 -24.04
C GLN A 480 93.00 12.45 -23.41
N LEU A 481 92.89 11.13 -23.59
CA LEU A 481 91.85 10.32 -22.93
C LEU A 481 92.05 10.26 -21.41
N GLU A 482 93.29 10.11 -20.93
CA GLU A 482 93.61 10.13 -19.50
C GLU A 482 93.30 11.48 -18.84
N ARG A 483 93.56 12.59 -19.55
CA ARG A 483 93.20 13.94 -19.10
C ARG A 483 91.70 14.23 -19.17
N ARG A 484 90.89 13.31 -19.69
CA ARG A 484 89.43 13.44 -19.83
C ARG A 484 89.03 14.64 -20.70
N GLU A 485 89.82 14.92 -21.74
CA GLU A 485 89.58 16.02 -22.66
C GLU A 485 88.71 15.58 -23.84
N THR A 486 87.91 16.50 -24.38
CA THR A 486 87.24 16.30 -25.66
C THR A 486 88.27 16.26 -26.78
N PHE A 487 88.11 15.34 -27.73
CA PHE A 487 88.95 15.24 -28.92
C PHE A 487 88.10 15.28 -30.18
N ASN A 488 88.65 15.87 -31.24
CA ASN A 488 87.98 16.00 -32.53
C ASN A 488 88.92 15.62 -33.66
N ASN A 489 88.37 15.05 -34.73
CA ASN A 489 89.08 14.65 -35.94
C ASN A 489 90.34 13.80 -35.67
N PHE A 490 90.25 12.87 -34.71
CA PHE A 490 91.33 11.94 -34.46
C PHE A 490 91.39 10.89 -35.57
N GLU A 491 92.29 11.11 -36.53
CA GLU A 491 92.43 10.25 -37.71
C GLU A 491 93.47 9.15 -37.53
N TYR A 492 93.08 7.90 -37.75
CA TYR A 492 93.99 6.76 -37.65
C TYR A 492 93.59 5.62 -38.60
N ALA A 493 94.58 4.81 -38.96
CA ALA A 493 94.34 3.59 -39.69
C ALA A 493 93.96 2.48 -38.70
N VAL A 494 92.86 1.80 -38.98
CA VAL A 494 92.45 0.60 -38.24
C VAL A 494 92.73 -0.64 -39.05
N ARG A 495 93.06 -1.71 -38.31
CA ARG A 495 93.03 -3.07 -38.83
C ARG A 495 91.59 -3.51 -39.01
N THR A 496 91.27 -3.97 -40.22
CA THR A 496 90.01 -4.65 -40.52
C THR A 496 90.19 -6.16 -40.50
N LYS A 497 89.10 -6.88 -40.28
CA LYS A 497 89.08 -8.36 -40.27
C LYS A 497 89.36 -8.97 -41.65
N GLU A 498 89.04 -8.25 -42.74
CA GLU A 498 89.13 -8.73 -44.12
C GLU A 498 90.46 -8.40 -44.83
N GLY A 499 91.38 -7.71 -44.14
CA GLY A 499 92.70 -7.33 -44.67
C GLY A 499 92.69 -5.99 -45.41
N GLY A 500 93.67 -5.14 -45.08
CA GLY A 500 93.83 -3.79 -45.65
C GLY A 500 93.44 -2.68 -44.65
N PRO A 501 94.19 -1.56 -44.59
CA PRO A 501 93.93 -0.48 -43.65
C PRO A 501 92.67 0.32 -44.06
N LYS A 502 91.76 0.55 -43.11
CA LYS A 502 90.73 1.60 -43.23
C LYS A 502 91.17 2.81 -42.44
N TYR A 503 90.95 4.01 -42.98
CA TYR A 503 91.26 5.25 -42.27
C TYR A 503 89.97 5.79 -41.65
N LEU A 504 89.96 5.99 -40.33
CA LEU A 504 88.80 6.50 -39.58
C LEU A 504 89.14 7.87 -38.98
N SER A 505 88.14 8.72 -38.82
CA SER A 505 88.19 9.98 -38.08
C SER A 505 87.19 9.94 -36.92
N LEU A 506 87.61 10.26 -35.70
CA LEU A 506 86.75 10.19 -34.51
C LEU A 506 86.64 11.53 -33.79
N ASN A 507 85.45 11.78 -33.23
CA ASN A 507 85.19 12.82 -32.24
C ASN A 507 84.70 12.16 -30.96
N GLY A 508 85.13 12.62 -29.79
CA GLY A 508 84.69 12.07 -28.51
C GLY A 508 84.73 13.10 -27.39
N MET A 509 83.72 13.04 -26.51
CA MET A 509 83.62 13.88 -25.32
C MET A 509 83.46 13.03 -24.05
N PRO A 510 83.99 13.47 -22.90
CA PRO A 510 83.84 12.78 -21.63
C PRO A 510 82.40 12.90 -21.11
N VAL A 511 81.93 11.88 -20.40
CA VAL A 511 80.60 11.85 -19.77
C VAL A 511 80.76 11.78 -18.26
N PHE A 512 79.98 12.58 -17.53
CA PHE A 512 80.00 12.61 -16.07
C PHE A 512 78.59 12.41 -15.50
N ALA A 513 78.50 11.72 -14.36
CA ALA A 513 77.30 11.69 -13.55
C ALA A 513 77.07 13.04 -12.84
N ALA A 514 75.88 13.24 -12.26
CA ALA A 514 75.54 14.48 -11.55
C ALA A 514 76.46 14.77 -10.34
N ASP A 515 77.13 13.75 -9.81
CA ASP A 515 78.09 13.85 -8.70
C ASP A 515 79.56 14.09 -9.14
N GLY A 516 79.79 14.22 -10.45
CA GLY A 516 81.14 14.43 -11.02
C GLY A 516 81.91 13.14 -11.32
N THR A 517 81.34 11.96 -11.08
CA THR A 517 81.97 10.68 -11.43
C THR A 517 82.12 10.55 -12.94
N PHE A 518 83.32 10.23 -13.42
CA PHE A 518 83.59 9.96 -14.82
C PHE A 518 82.95 8.64 -15.25
N LEU A 519 82.09 8.68 -16.27
CA LEU A 519 81.35 7.52 -16.80
C LEU A 519 81.94 6.99 -18.12
N GLY A 520 83.05 7.59 -18.59
CA GLY A 520 83.70 7.22 -19.84
C GLY A 520 83.51 8.27 -20.94
N TYR A 521 83.52 7.82 -22.20
CA TYR A 521 83.44 8.68 -23.37
C TYR A 521 82.27 8.30 -24.26
N ARG A 522 81.67 9.29 -24.90
CA ARG A 522 80.78 9.05 -26.05
C ARG A 522 81.22 9.89 -27.23
N GLY A 523 80.96 9.41 -28.43
CA GLY A 523 81.43 10.09 -29.61
C GLY A 523 80.83 9.57 -30.89
N THR A 524 81.34 10.13 -31.97
CA THR A 524 80.97 9.79 -33.33
C THR A 524 82.21 9.42 -34.12
N GLY A 525 82.02 8.66 -35.19
CA GLY A 525 83.09 8.32 -36.11
C GLY A 525 82.66 8.44 -37.56
N SER A 526 83.66 8.63 -38.42
CA SER A 526 83.51 8.74 -39.87
C SER A 526 84.61 7.96 -40.59
N ASN A 527 84.28 7.36 -41.73
CA ASN A 527 85.26 6.65 -42.58
C ASN A 527 85.86 7.58 -43.63
N ILE A 528 87.18 7.75 -43.65
CA ILE A 528 87.92 8.65 -44.54
C ILE A 528 88.83 7.91 -45.54
N THR A 529 88.62 6.60 -45.74
CA THR A 529 89.50 5.75 -46.57
C THR A 529 89.59 6.23 -48.03
N GLU A 530 88.46 6.53 -48.67
CA GLU A 530 88.44 6.97 -50.07
C GLU A 530 89.21 8.29 -50.28
N LYS A 531 89.08 9.22 -49.32
CA LYS A 531 89.80 10.50 -49.33
C LYS A 531 91.31 10.29 -49.34
N GLN A 532 91.82 9.32 -48.57
CA GLN A 532 93.26 9.06 -48.48
C GLN A 532 93.81 8.35 -49.73
N GLN A 533 93.04 7.44 -50.34
CA GLN A 533 93.44 6.74 -51.56
C GLN A 533 93.53 7.68 -52.78
N ALA A 534 92.61 8.64 -52.90
CA ALA A 534 92.63 9.63 -53.97
C ALA A 534 93.90 10.51 -53.96
N GLN A 535 94.37 10.93 -52.78
CA GLN A 535 95.58 11.75 -52.66
C GLN A 535 96.86 10.99 -53.07
N ASN A 536 96.96 9.70 -52.74
CA ASN A 536 98.15 8.91 -53.07
C ASN A 536 98.24 8.64 -54.59
N ALA A 537 97.11 8.33 -55.24
CA ALA A 537 97.06 8.07 -56.68
C ALA A 537 97.46 9.30 -57.52
N GLN A 538 97.09 10.51 -57.06
CA GLN A 538 97.47 11.75 -57.75
C GLN A 538 98.99 11.98 -57.73
N ARG A 539 99.67 11.67 -56.61
CA ARG A 539 101.11 11.86 -56.46
C ARG A 539 101.93 10.93 -57.37
N GLU A 540 101.53 9.66 -57.49
CA GLU A 540 102.22 8.67 -58.34
C GLU A 540 102.12 8.99 -59.84
N SER A 541 101.01 9.60 -60.27
CA SER A 541 100.80 10.02 -61.65
C SER A 541 101.79 11.10 -62.10
N GLU A 542 102.05 12.11 -61.26
CA GLU A 542 102.94 13.24 -61.60
C GLU A 542 104.41 12.82 -61.75
N GLU A 543 104.91 11.97 -60.86
CA GLU A 543 106.30 11.52 -60.88
C GLU A 543 106.61 10.67 -62.13
N LYS A 544 105.64 9.84 -62.57
CA LYS A 544 105.78 9.00 -63.75
C LYS A 544 105.86 9.82 -65.05
N TYR A 545 105.04 10.86 -65.19
CA TYR A 545 105.05 11.75 -66.37
C TYR A 545 106.41 12.47 -66.52
N ARG A 546 106.95 13.01 -65.42
CA ARG A 546 108.26 13.71 -65.41
C ARG A 546 109.40 12.82 -65.90
N SER A 547 109.49 11.57 -65.42
CA SER A 547 110.61 10.70 -65.80
C SER A 547 110.62 10.32 -67.29
N ILE A 548 109.44 10.11 -67.90
CA ILE A 548 109.33 9.74 -69.32
C ILE A 548 109.65 10.95 -70.22
N PHE A 549 109.17 12.13 -69.84
CA PHE A 549 109.34 13.35 -70.62
C PHE A 549 110.83 13.74 -70.77
N ASP A 550 111.60 13.68 -69.67
CA ASP A 550 113.00 14.09 -69.64
C ASP A 550 113.97 13.03 -70.20
N ALA A 551 113.64 11.73 -70.06
CA ALA A 551 114.52 10.64 -70.52
C ALA A 551 114.36 10.30 -72.03
N ALA A 552 113.39 10.88 -72.72
CA ALA A 552 113.13 10.56 -74.13
C ALA A 552 114.30 10.98 -75.04
N GLN A 553 114.83 10.04 -75.84
CA GLN A 553 115.92 10.30 -76.79
C GLN A 553 115.49 10.99 -78.09
N VAL A 554 114.19 11.23 -78.24
CA VAL A 554 113.60 12.08 -79.28
C VAL A 554 113.38 13.48 -78.75
N GLY A 555 113.46 14.47 -79.64
CA GLY A 555 113.01 15.81 -79.31
C GLY A 555 111.50 15.84 -79.13
N ILE A 556 111.05 16.26 -77.95
CA ILE A 556 109.64 16.52 -77.65
C ILE A 556 109.51 18.01 -77.44
N LEU A 557 108.65 18.64 -78.23
CA LEU A 557 108.24 20.03 -78.07
C LEU A 557 106.73 20.09 -77.99
N ARG A 558 106.22 20.92 -77.08
CA ARG A 558 104.80 21.24 -76.97
C ARG A 558 104.64 22.72 -77.22
N THR A 559 103.92 23.05 -78.29
CA THR A 559 103.58 24.44 -78.62
C THR A 559 102.11 24.69 -78.37
N ARG A 560 101.79 25.96 -78.13
CA ARG A 560 100.42 26.45 -78.04
C ARG A 560 99.91 26.66 -79.46
N LEU A 561 98.78 26.03 -79.79
CA LEU A 561 98.19 26.12 -81.13
C LEU A 561 97.87 27.56 -81.56
N SER A 562 97.45 28.43 -80.63
CA SER A 562 96.97 29.78 -80.95
C SER A 562 98.04 30.71 -81.54
N ASP A 563 99.24 30.72 -80.98
CA ASP A 563 100.33 31.65 -81.33
C ASP A 563 101.61 30.92 -81.77
N GLY A 564 101.68 29.61 -81.58
CA GLY A 564 102.85 28.78 -81.90
C GLY A 564 103.90 28.81 -80.80
N ALA A 565 103.71 29.55 -79.71
CA ALA A 565 104.69 29.69 -78.65
C ALA A 565 105.01 28.33 -78.01
N VAL A 566 106.29 28.06 -77.75
CA VAL A 566 106.70 26.83 -77.06
C VAL A 566 106.25 26.90 -75.60
N ILE A 567 105.40 25.96 -75.19
CA ILE A 567 104.94 25.79 -73.80
C ILE A 567 105.97 24.99 -73.02
N ASP A 568 106.50 23.95 -73.65
CA ASP A 568 107.47 23.06 -73.04
C ASP A 568 108.27 22.34 -74.11
N ALA A 569 109.47 21.89 -73.76
CA ALA A 569 110.29 21.01 -74.58
C ALA A 569 111.17 20.17 -73.66
N ASN A 570 111.54 18.96 -74.07
CA ASN A 570 112.55 18.20 -73.34
C ASN A 570 113.96 18.68 -73.70
N GLU A 571 114.94 18.36 -72.87
CA GLU A 571 116.36 18.70 -73.09
C GLU A 571 116.84 18.24 -74.47
N ARG A 572 116.34 17.08 -74.92
CA ARG A 572 116.72 16.47 -76.19
C ARG A 572 116.30 17.30 -77.39
N GLN A 573 115.13 17.94 -77.37
CA GLN A 573 114.65 18.83 -78.43
C GLN A 573 115.60 20.02 -78.61
N ALA A 574 116.00 20.64 -77.51
CA ALA A 574 116.91 21.77 -77.52
C ALA A 574 118.24 21.40 -78.19
N LEU A 575 118.84 20.29 -77.74
CA LEU A 575 120.11 19.80 -78.25
C LEU A 575 120.02 19.38 -79.73
N MET A 576 118.92 18.74 -80.15
CA MET A 576 118.71 18.33 -81.54
C MET A 576 118.69 19.51 -82.52
N LEU A 577 118.16 20.66 -82.09
CA LEU A 577 118.09 21.88 -82.90
C LEU A 577 119.29 22.82 -82.69
N GLY A 578 120.31 22.38 -81.96
CA GLY A 578 121.58 23.10 -81.78
C GLY A 578 121.61 24.13 -80.63
N TYR A 579 120.61 24.11 -79.75
CA TYR A 579 120.57 24.98 -78.55
C TYR A 579 121.35 24.35 -77.39
N LYS A 580 121.81 25.19 -76.45
CA LYS A 580 122.69 24.73 -75.36
C LYS A 580 121.98 23.85 -74.34
N ASN A 581 120.73 24.17 -74.03
CA ASN A 581 119.89 23.47 -73.06
C ASN A 581 118.41 23.82 -73.29
N ARG A 582 117.52 23.14 -72.57
CA ARG A 582 116.07 23.37 -72.64
C ARG A 582 115.68 24.85 -72.47
N GLU A 583 116.31 25.57 -71.55
CA GLU A 583 115.95 26.95 -71.20
C GLU A 583 116.34 27.95 -72.30
N ASP A 584 117.52 27.76 -72.90
CA ASP A 584 117.98 28.48 -74.10
C ASP A 584 117.04 28.26 -75.29
N PHE A 585 116.60 27.01 -75.51
CA PHE A 585 115.62 26.68 -76.53
C PHE A 585 114.27 27.38 -76.32
N LEU A 586 113.70 27.28 -75.11
CA LEU A 586 112.40 27.88 -74.81
C LEU A 586 112.39 29.41 -74.97
N THR A 587 113.53 30.05 -74.78
CA THR A 587 113.65 31.51 -74.86
C THR A 587 113.90 32.00 -76.29
N ASN A 588 114.75 31.29 -77.05
CA ASN A 588 115.30 31.80 -78.31
C ASN A 588 114.80 31.07 -79.56
N TYR A 589 114.06 29.97 -79.42
CA TYR A 589 113.52 29.26 -80.56
C TYR A 589 112.23 29.91 -81.06
N ASP A 590 112.26 30.34 -82.33
CA ASP A 590 111.06 30.72 -83.05
C ASP A 590 110.56 29.51 -83.88
N PRO A 591 109.50 28.81 -83.46
CA PRO A 591 108.95 27.68 -84.21
C PRO A 591 108.36 28.08 -85.56
N LEU A 592 108.14 29.38 -85.83
CA LEU A 592 107.57 29.85 -87.09
C LEU A 592 108.57 29.70 -88.26
N ILE A 593 109.88 29.63 -88.01
CA ILE A 593 110.91 29.56 -89.06
C ILE A 593 110.89 28.27 -89.87
N HIS A 594 110.30 27.20 -89.34
CA HIS A 594 110.27 25.88 -89.99
C HIS A 594 109.03 25.66 -90.86
N TRP A 595 108.07 26.60 -90.86
CA TRP A 595 106.95 26.56 -91.78
C TRP A 595 107.38 27.10 -93.14
N SER A 596 107.03 26.39 -94.21
CA SER A 596 107.40 26.77 -95.58
C SER A 596 106.83 28.13 -96.00
N SER A 597 105.72 28.57 -95.40
CA SER A 597 105.18 29.92 -95.48
C SER A 597 104.26 30.19 -94.27
N PRO A 598 103.92 31.46 -93.96
CA PRO A 598 102.93 31.78 -92.92
C PRO A 598 101.57 31.09 -93.15
N GLU A 599 101.13 30.99 -94.40
CA GLU A 599 99.86 30.35 -94.77
C GLU A 599 99.87 28.84 -94.53
N ALA A 600 101.04 28.19 -94.64
CA ALA A 600 101.19 26.74 -94.43
C ALA A 600 100.86 26.33 -92.97
N ARG A 601 101.19 27.19 -91.99
CA ARG A 601 100.83 26.95 -90.59
C ARG A 601 99.34 27.09 -90.36
N ASP A 602 98.73 28.14 -90.90
CA ASP A 602 97.29 28.39 -90.76
C ASP A 602 96.47 27.30 -91.45
N GLU A 603 96.95 26.79 -92.59
CA GLU A 603 96.35 25.65 -93.26
C GLU A 603 96.48 24.35 -92.45
N TRP A 604 97.66 24.08 -91.86
CA TRP A 604 97.84 22.93 -90.98
C TRP A 604 96.93 23.00 -89.73
N ILE A 605 96.78 24.17 -89.12
CA ILE A 605 95.86 24.36 -87.98
C ILE A 605 94.41 24.16 -88.40
N ARG A 606 93.99 24.73 -89.55
CA ARG A 606 92.63 24.54 -90.08
C ARG A 606 92.33 23.07 -90.37
N ASN A 607 93.27 22.35 -90.99
CA ASN A 607 93.11 20.94 -91.32
C ASN A 607 93.18 20.04 -90.07
N GLY A 608 94.02 20.39 -89.10
CA GLY A 608 94.11 19.68 -87.82
C GLY A 608 92.87 19.85 -86.94
N GLN A 609 92.21 21.01 -86.99
CA GLN A 609 90.93 21.26 -86.31
C GLN A 609 89.72 20.63 -87.01
N ALA A 610 89.83 20.28 -88.30
CA ALA A 610 88.78 19.53 -89.01
C ALA A 610 88.81 18.01 -88.72
N LEU A 611 89.85 17.53 -88.03
CA LEU A 611 90.07 16.11 -87.66
C LEU A 611 89.96 15.84 -86.15
N ALA A 612 89.55 16.85 -85.35
CA ALA A 612 89.27 16.76 -83.92
C ALA A 612 87.84 17.27 -83.65
#